data_AF-A0A1W1BWS9-F1
#
_entry.id   AF-A0A1W1BWS9-F1
#
_cell.length_a   1.000
_cell.length_b   1.000
_cell.length_c   1.000
_cell.angle_alpha   90.00
_cell.angle_beta   90.00
_cell.angle_gamma   90.00
#
_symmetry.space_group_name_H-M   'P 1'
#
loop_
_entity.id
_entity.type
_entity.pdbx_description
1 polymer ?
#
loop_
_entity_poly.entity_id
_entity_poly.type
_entity_poly.pdbx_seq_one_letter_code
_entity_poly.pdbx_strand_id
1 'polypeptide(L)' 'MQNLIEQKLKTQRNKVVSLSLANKSIEYHEKIKSNIRVISGDEELSRAFLINRLVNELDYSLERL' A
#
# COMPACT_ATOMS: atom_id res chain seq x y z
N MET A 1 6.53 7.47 -14.83
CA MET A 1 6.78 7.31 -13.38
C MET A 1 5.64 6.59 -12.64
N GLN A 2 4.37 6.94 -12.87
CA GLN A 2 3.21 6.36 -12.16
C GLN A 2 3.15 4.81 -12.12
N ASN A 3 3.51 4.12 -13.21
CA ASN A 3 3.50 2.65 -13.24
C ASN A 3 4.57 1.95 -12.39
N LEU A 4 5.63 2.64 -11.97
CA LEU A 4 6.75 2.01 -11.27
C LEU A 4 6.38 1.59 -9.85
N ILE A 5 5.58 2.42 -9.16
CA ILE A 5 5.12 2.14 -7.79
C ILE A 5 4.15 0.96 -7.81
N GLU A 6 3.18 0.97 -8.73
CA GLU A 6 2.20 -0.12 -8.85
C GLU A 6 2.90 -1.46 -9.19
N GLN A 7 3.90 -1.46 -10.06
CA GLN A 7 4.69 -2.66 -10.33
C GLN A 7 5.53 -3.11 -9.13
N LYS A 8 6.18 -2.18 -8.42
CA LYS A 8 6.94 -2.50 -7.21
C LYS A 8 6.06 -3.18 -6.16
N LEU A 9 4.83 -2.68 -5.95
CA LEU A 9 3.88 -3.25 -5.00
C LEU A 9 3.43 -4.66 -5.41
N LYS A 10 3.23 -4.90 -6.71
CA LYS A 10 2.84 -6.23 -7.25
C LYS A 10 3.92 -7.29 -7.09
N THR A 11 5.20 -6.92 -7.08
CA THR A 11 6.33 -7.86 -6.97
C THR A 11 6.79 -8.13 -5.54
N GLN A 12 6.22 -7.46 -4.54
CA GLN A 12 6.57 -7.69 -3.14
C GLN A 12 6.12 -9.07 -2.66
N ARG A 13 6.88 -9.63 -1.71
CA ARG A 13 6.59 -10.92 -1.06
C ARG A 13 5.28 -10.86 -0.28
N ASN A 14 5.11 -9.83 0.54
CA ASN A 14 3.89 -9.61 1.32
C ASN A 14 3.02 -8.57 0.61
N LYS A 15 1.87 -9.03 0.08
CA LYS A 15 0.88 -8.18 -0.60
C LYS A 15 0.03 -7.44 0.42
N VAL A 16 0.62 -6.41 1.02
CA VAL A 16 0.03 -5.66 2.13
C VAL A 16 -0.75 -4.43 1.68
N VAL A 17 -0.43 -3.95 0.49
CA VAL A 17 -1.04 -2.80 -0.16
C VAL A 17 -1.19 -3.14 -1.64
N SER A 18 -2.38 -2.92 -2.19
CA SER A 18 -2.66 -2.96 -3.61
C SER A 18 -3.11 -1.58 -4.05
N LEU A 19 -2.59 -1.12 -5.18
CA LEU A 19 -2.84 0.22 -5.71
C LEU A 19 -3.28 0.10 -7.16
N SER A 20 -4.34 0.80 -7.54
CA SER A 20 -4.68 1.03 -8.95
C SER A 20 -4.77 2.53 -9.19
N LEU A 21 -3.78 3.08 -9.89
CA LEU A 21 -3.78 4.50 -10.24
C LEU A 21 -4.88 4.82 -11.27
N ALA A 22 -5.16 3.88 -12.18
CA ALA A 22 -6.23 4.02 -13.17
C ALA A 22 -7.61 4.18 -12.52
N ASN A 23 -7.88 3.36 -11.50
CA ASN A 23 -9.16 3.37 -10.79
C ASN A 23 -9.16 4.31 -9.58
N LYS A 24 -8.03 4.98 -9.30
CA LYS A 24 -7.78 5.74 -8.06
C LYS A 24 -8.16 4.97 -6.81
N SER A 25 -7.92 3.66 -6.81
CA SER A 25 -8.28 2.77 -5.71
C SER A 25 -7.05 2.28 -4.98
N ILE A 26 -7.24 2.07 -3.68
CA ILE A 26 -6.23 1.49 -2.81
C ILE A 26 -6.90 0.46 -1.91
N GLU A 27 -6.24 -0.68 -1.75
CA GLU A 27 -6.69 -1.75 -0.88
C GLU A 27 -5.56 -2.11 0.08
N TYR A 28 -5.91 -2.24 1.34
CA TYR A 28 -5.00 -2.63 2.40
C TYR A 28 -5.31 -4.07 2.83
N HIS A 29 -4.29 -4.76 3.33
CA HIS A 29 -4.49 -6.05 3.99
C HIS A 29 -5.49 -5.89 5.14
N GLU A 30 -6.37 -6.87 5.32
CA GLU A 30 -7.45 -6.89 6.34
C GLU A 30 -6.98 -6.63 7.79
N LYS A 31 -5.69 -6.85 8.06
CA LYS A 31 -5.08 -6.68 9.39
C LYS A 31 -4.72 -5.23 9.68
N ILE A 32 -4.58 -4.40 8.64
CA ILE A 32 -4.31 -2.97 8.76
C ILE A 32 -5.64 -2.28 9.06
N LYS A 33 -5.69 -1.52 10.15
CA LYS A 33 -6.89 -0.76 10.52
C LYS A 33 -7.05 0.48 9.64
N SER A 34 -7.46 0.30 8.38
CA SER A 34 -7.80 1.38 7.45
C SER A 34 -9.14 1.12 6.78
N ASN A 35 -10.02 2.12 6.82
CA ASN A 35 -11.29 2.11 6.09
C ASN A 35 -11.20 2.88 4.75
N ILE A 36 -10.01 3.27 4.33
CA ILE A 36 -9.79 4.06 3.10
C ILE A 36 -9.69 3.10 1.91
N ARG A 37 -10.60 3.30 0.95
CA ARG A 37 -10.69 2.48 -0.29
C ARG A 37 -10.38 3.25 -1.57
N VAL A 38 -10.32 4.57 -1.47
CA VAL A 38 -10.11 5.50 -2.58
C VAL A 38 -8.89 6.35 -2.25
N ILE A 39 -8.06 6.62 -3.24
CA ILE A 39 -6.93 7.53 -3.11
C ILE A 39 -7.51 8.95 -2.97
N SER A 40 -7.56 9.46 -1.74
CA SER A 40 -8.08 10.79 -1.42
C SER A 40 -7.10 11.93 -1.75
N GLY A 41 -5.83 11.60 -2.03
CA GLY A 41 -4.77 12.55 -2.31
C GLY A 41 -3.39 11.87 -2.32
N ASP A 42 -2.35 12.70 -2.46
CA ASP A 42 -0.96 12.23 -2.47
C ASP A 42 -0.52 11.69 -1.09
N GLU A 43 -1.18 12.12 -0.01
CA GLU A 43 -0.97 11.58 1.33
C GLU A 43 -1.28 10.09 1.39
N GLU A 44 -2.35 9.65 0.73
CA GLU A 44 -2.75 8.24 0.75
C GLU A 44 -1.79 7.38 -0.07
N LEU A 45 -1.26 7.90 -1.18
CA LEU A 45 -0.17 7.26 -1.92
C LEU A 45 1.10 7.11 -1.06
N SER A 46 1.42 8.14 -0.29
CA SER A 46 2.57 8.14 0.61
C SER A 46 2.39 7.12 1.74
N ARG A 47 1.19 7.03 2.31
CA ARG A 47 0.81 6.03 3.32
C ARG A 47 0.93 4.61 2.78
N ALA A 48 0.39 4.37 1.58
CA ALA A 48 0.50 3.10 0.84
C ALA A 48 1.95 2.63 0.74
N PHE A 49 2.82 3.53 0.31
CA PHE A 49 4.24 3.26 0.11
C PHE A 49 4.95 2.97 1.44
N LEU A 50 4.69 3.75 2.48
CA LEU A 50 5.30 3.58 3.81
C LEU A 50 4.92 2.24 4.44
N ILE A 51 3.64 1.87 4.41
CA ILE A 51 3.17 0.58 4.95
C ILE A 51 3.84 -0.57 4.22
N ASN A 52 3.89 -0.51 2.88
CA ASN A 52 4.54 -1.53 2.09
C ASN A 52 6.02 -1.70 2.49
N ARG A 53 6.73 -0.58 2.70
CA ARG A 53 8.13 -0.58 3.12
C ARG A 53 8.32 -1.14 4.53
N LEU A 54 7.48 -0.74 5.49
CA LEU A 54 7.54 -1.21 6.87
C LEU A 54 7.45 -2.74 6.93
N VAL A 55 6.53 -3.34 6.18
CA VAL A 55 6.30 -4.78 6.24
C VAL A 55 7.28 -5.59 5.38
N ASN A 56 7.62 -5.11 4.18
CA ASN A 56 8.46 -5.90 3.27
C ASN A 56 9.96 -5.64 3.43
N GLU A 57 10.37 -4.44 3.86
CA GLU A 57 11.79 -4.06 3.96
C GLU A 57 12.27 -4.00 5.42
N LEU A 58 11.38 -3.76 6.38
CA LEU A 58 11.73 -3.53 7.79
C LEU A 58 11.14 -4.56 8.77
N ASP A 59 10.49 -5.61 8.26
CA ASP A 59 9.91 -6.72 9.04
C ASP A 59 8.93 -6.29 10.16
N TYR A 60 8.22 -5.17 9.97
CA TYR A 60 7.15 -4.78 10.88
C TYR A 60 5.93 -5.70 10.75
N SER A 61 5.36 -6.10 11.89
CA SER A 61 4.10 -6.85 11.92
C SER A 61 2.91 -5.99 11.50
N LEU A 62 2.07 -6.54 10.61
CA LEU A 62 0.82 -5.92 10.15
C LEU A 62 -0.14 -5.54 11.28
N GLU A 63 -0.13 -6.30 12.38
CA GLU A 63 -1.05 -6.09 13.51
C GLU A 63 -0.72 -4.83 14.32
N ARG A 64 0.46 -4.25 14.10
CA ARG A 64 0.91 -3.00 14.73
C ARG A 64 0.67 -1.77 13.84
N LEU A 65 0.07 -1.94 12.65
CA LEU A 65 -0.20 -0.90 11.65
C LEU A 65 -1.69 -0.59 11.50
#